data_AF-K6TIN4-F1
#
_entry.id   AF-K6TIN4-F1
#
_cell.length_a   1.000
_cell.length_b   1.000
_cell.length_c   1.000
_cell.angle_alpha   90.00
_cell.angle_beta   90.00
_cell.angle_gamma   90.00
#
_symmetry.space_group_name_H-M   'P 1'
#
loop_
_entity.id
_entity.type
_entity.pdbx_description
1 polymer ?
#
loop_
_entity_poly.entity_id
_entity_poly.type
_entity_poly.pdbx_seq_one_letter_code
_entity_poly.pdbx_strand_id
1 'polypeptide(L)'
;MKNNSKKYEGFTLIEVVICMAILSIVSIGLYDGCVFISKQIKAGQVKQTAALEGKKLIETMKATNFGIPSGNDALSLGNNIELNPETDDSGNILFYARYLDGDFHRCNKAVSKYQEKITISPTKSYETPQTTGQSVELDTNGALNSLSDKLYISKIGSQDCMRYWEYNKSTPYAPVNDSSTVSIPSNSAPKIEMSVYFSIDANGYQNIKIKDYSGYDLLSINKKTTTDKDLVINFSNYVDSNGLMPAGANIELDVYNKTTDIPKIYIEKSQELNVDVEARKGEINIYDNRSEDPKEDDFGELYDIKLEINEGKNNLFIGYCKKNIHQ
;
A
#
# COMPACT_ATOMS: atom_id res chain seq x y z
N MET A 1 -62.94 -61.45 -17.58
CA MET A 1 -61.93 -60.37 -17.35
C MET A 1 -62.01 -59.39 -18.50
N LYS A 2 -62.31 -58.12 -18.23
CA LYS A 2 -62.33 -57.04 -19.25
C LYS A 2 -61.21 -56.07 -18.86
N ASN A 3 -60.15 -56.03 -19.66
CA ASN A 3 -59.02 -55.13 -19.43
C ASN A 3 -59.41 -53.71 -19.87
N ASN A 4 -59.52 -52.79 -18.92
CA ASN A 4 -59.68 -51.36 -19.18
C ASN A 4 -58.30 -50.75 -19.48
N SER A 5 -57.86 -50.74 -20.75
CA SER A 5 -56.74 -49.88 -21.12
C SER A 5 -57.26 -48.43 -21.19
N LYS A 6 -56.85 -47.58 -20.25
CA LYS A 6 -57.00 -46.12 -20.40
C LYS A 6 -56.18 -45.70 -21.62
N LYS A 7 -56.83 -45.36 -22.73
CA LYS A 7 -56.16 -44.73 -23.87
C LYS A 7 -55.73 -43.34 -23.41
N TYR A 8 -54.43 -43.05 -23.49
CA TYR A 8 -53.92 -41.70 -23.28
C TYR A 8 -54.48 -40.82 -24.40
N GLU A 9 -55.31 -39.83 -24.05
CA GLU A 9 -55.73 -38.78 -24.97
C GLU A 9 -54.48 -38.00 -25.37
N GLY A 10 -54.14 -38.03 -26.66
CA GLY A 10 -53.02 -37.26 -27.20
C GLY A 10 -53.33 -35.77 -27.19
N PHE A 11 -52.29 -34.93 -27.24
CA PHE A 11 -52.47 -33.48 -27.39
C PHE A 11 -53.22 -33.15 -28.67
N THR A 12 -54.21 -32.28 -28.55
CA THR A 12 -54.91 -31.76 -29.71
C THR A 12 -53.96 -30.85 -30.51
N LEU A 13 -54.16 -30.78 -31.84
CA LEU A 13 -53.31 -29.95 -32.71
C LEU A 13 -53.26 -28.49 -32.24
N ILE A 14 -54.38 -27.98 -31.71
CA ILE A 14 -54.47 -26.60 -31.21
C ILE A 14 -53.66 -26.39 -29.93
N GLU A 15 -53.64 -27.35 -29.01
CA GLU A 15 -52.80 -27.29 -27.81
C GLU A 15 -51.32 -27.28 -28.17
N VAL A 16 -50.91 -28.10 -29.15
CA VAL A 16 -49.52 -28.12 -29.63
C VAL A 16 -49.12 -26.78 -30.24
N VAL A 17 -49.98 -26.18 -31.07
CA VAL A 17 -49.72 -24.87 -31.70
C VAL A 17 -49.65 -23.77 -30.65
N ILE A 18 -50.54 -23.75 -29.66
CA ILE A 18 -50.52 -22.76 -28.58
C ILE A 18 -49.26 -22.93 -27.71
N CYS A 19 -48.89 -24.16 -27.35
CA CYS A 19 -47.65 -24.42 -26.61
C CYS A 19 -46.40 -23.97 -27.37
N MET A 20 -46.32 -24.24 -28.69
CA MET A 20 -45.21 -23.76 -29.52
C MET A 20 -45.17 -22.23 -29.60
N ALA A 21 -46.32 -21.57 -29.69
CA ALA A 21 -46.40 -20.10 -29.70
C ALA A 21 -45.95 -19.49 -28.37
N ILE A 22 -46.41 -20.03 -27.24
CA ILE A 22 -46.00 -19.58 -25.89
C ILE A 22 -44.49 -19.80 -25.69
N LEU A 23 -43.99 -20.98 -26.05
CA LEU A 23 -42.55 -21.29 -25.93
C LEU A 23 -41.71 -20.35 -26.80
N SER A 24 -42.17 -20.01 -28.00
CA SER A 24 -41.44 -19.09 -28.89
C SER A 24 -41.35 -17.68 -28.30
N ILE A 25 -42.43 -17.16 -27.73
CA ILE A 25 -42.45 -15.83 -27.09
C ILE A 25 -41.54 -15.81 -25.85
N VAL A 26 -41.62 -16.84 -25.01
CA VAL A 26 -40.80 -16.94 -23.78
C VAL A 26 -39.32 -17.13 -24.12
N SER A 27 -38.99 -17.89 -25.17
CA SER A 27 -37.61 -18.18 -25.57
C SER A 27 -36.81 -16.93 -25.94
N ILE A 28 -37.45 -15.95 -26.58
CA ILE A 28 -36.80 -14.68 -26.94
C ILE A 28 -36.35 -13.94 -25.66
N GLY A 29 -37.24 -13.83 -24.67
CA GLY A 29 -36.92 -13.16 -23.41
C GLY A 29 -35.84 -13.88 -22.59
N LEU A 30 -35.86 -15.22 -22.57
CA LEU A 30 -34.83 -16.02 -21.91
C LEU A 30 -33.47 -15.87 -22.59
N TYR A 31 -33.44 -15.86 -23.92
CA TYR A 31 -32.21 -15.68 -24.69
C TYR A 31 -31.57 -14.32 -24.39
N ASP A 32 -32.35 -13.24 -24.46
CA ASP A 32 -31.85 -11.89 -24.17
C ASP A 32 -31.35 -11.77 -22.72
N GLY A 33 -32.07 -12.39 -21.77
CA GLY A 33 -31.64 -12.47 -20.37
C GLY A 33 -30.30 -13.20 -20.20
N CYS A 34 -30.13 -14.36 -20.83
CA CYS A 34 -28.88 -15.12 -20.80
C CYS A 34 -27.71 -14.34 -21.43
N VAL A 35 -27.94 -13.66 -22.55
CA VAL A 35 -26.93 -12.81 -23.20
C VAL A 35 -26.54 -11.64 -22.30
N PHE A 36 -27.51 -10.99 -21.65
CA PHE A 36 -27.26 -9.89 -20.72
C PHE A 36 -26.42 -10.34 -19.53
N ILE A 37 -26.79 -11.45 -18.87
CA ILE A 37 -26.05 -12.01 -17.74
C ILE A 37 -24.63 -12.40 -18.17
N SER A 38 -24.47 -13.02 -19.34
CA SER A 38 -23.15 -13.40 -19.87
C SER A 38 -22.26 -12.19 -20.12
N LYS A 39 -22.82 -11.08 -20.61
CA LYS A 39 -22.09 -9.81 -20.78
C LYS A 39 -21.64 -9.24 -19.42
N GLN A 40 -22.51 -9.26 -18.42
CA GLN A 40 -22.20 -8.79 -17.06
C GLN A 40 -21.08 -9.64 -16.41
N ILE A 41 -21.15 -10.96 -16.54
CA ILE A 41 -20.12 -11.86 -16.01
C ILE A 41 -18.76 -11.59 -16.66
N LYS A 42 -18.73 -11.47 -18.00
CA LYS A 42 -17.49 -11.13 -18.72
C LYS A 42 -16.93 -9.78 -18.30
N ALA A 43 -17.78 -8.75 -18.15
CA ALA A 43 -17.35 -7.45 -17.65
C ALA A 43 -16.79 -7.52 -16.22
N GLY A 44 -17.39 -8.34 -15.35
CA GLY A 44 -16.89 -8.61 -14.00
C GLY A 44 -15.52 -9.29 -14.01
N GLN A 45 -15.33 -10.30 -14.85
CA GLN A 45 -14.05 -11.00 -15.01
C GLN A 45 -12.93 -10.07 -15.49
N VAL A 46 -13.22 -9.20 -16.46
CA VAL A 46 -12.27 -8.20 -16.96
C VAL A 46 -11.83 -7.26 -15.84
N LYS A 47 -12.77 -6.77 -15.01
CA LYS A 47 -12.44 -5.92 -13.85
C LYS A 47 -11.60 -6.64 -12.80
N GLN A 48 -11.89 -7.91 -12.50
CA GLN A 48 -11.11 -8.70 -11.56
C GLN A 48 -9.67 -8.94 -12.06
N THR A 49 -9.53 -9.25 -13.36
CA THR A 49 -8.22 -9.46 -13.99
C THR A 49 -7.40 -8.17 -13.99
N ALA A 50 -8.01 -7.04 -14.37
CA ALA A 50 -7.38 -5.72 -14.28
C ALA A 50 -6.95 -5.38 -12.84
N ALA A 51 -7.78 -5.70 -11.84
CA ALA A 51 -7.42 -5.46 -10.44
C ALA A 51 -6.23 -6.32 -9.97
N LEU A 52 -6.11 -7.56 -10.45
CA LEU A 52 -4.97 -8.42 -10.13
C LEU A 52 -3.67 -7.89 -10.73
N GLU A 53 -3.69 -7.52 -12.02
CA GLU A 53 -2.52 -6.93 -12.70
C GLU A 53 -2.13 -5.58 -12.09
N GLY A 54 -3.12 -4.72 -11.79
CA GLY A 54 -2.88 -3.44 -11.15
C GLY A 54 -2.24 -3.57 -9.76
N LYS A 55 -2.71 -4.53 -8.96
CA LYS A 55 -2.10 -4.85 -7.65
C LYS A 55 -0.69 -5.37 -7.81
N LYS A 56 -0.45 -6.31 -8.73
CA LYS A 56 0.89 -6.85 -9.00
C LYS A 56 1.88 -5.74 -9.36
N LEU A 57 1.45 -4.78 -10.17
CA LEU A 57 2.29 -3.65 -10.56
C LEU A 57 2.58 -2.71 -9.39
N ILE A 58 1.58 -2.41 -8.54
CA ILE A 58 1.79 -1.62 -7.32
C ILE A 58 2.77 -2.30 -6.37
N GLU A 59 2.61 -3.60 -6.13
CA GLU A 59 3.52 -4.35 -5.27
C GLU A 59 4.93 -4.41 -5.87
N THR A 60 5.05 -4.55 -7.19
CA THR A 60 6.34 -4.44 -7.88
C THR A 60 6.95 -3.06 -7.65
N MET A 61 6.19 -1.98 -7.85
CA MET A 61 6.66 -0.61 -7.61
C MET A 61 7.11 -0.40 -6.16
N LYS A 62 6.43 -0.98 -5.18
CA LYS A 62 6.87 -0.92 -3.78
C LYS A 62 8.17 -1.69 -3.56
N ALA A 63 8.26 -2.91 -4.09
CA ALA A 63 9.37 -3.82 -3.85
C ALA A 63 10.67 -3.47 -4.60
N THR A 64 10.60 -2.92 -5.82
CA THR A 64 11.78 -2.61 -6.63
C THR A 64 12.21 -1.17 -6.51
N ASN A 65 13.51 -0.90 -6.38
CA ASN A 65 14.05 0.45 -6.58
C ASN A 65 14.03 0.78 -8.07
N PHE A 66 13.56 1.97 -8.43
CA PHE A 66 13.58 2.49 -9.79
C PHE A 66 13.82 3.99 -9.74
N GLY A 67 14.55 4.52 -10.72
CA GLY A 67 14.71 5.95 -10.92
C GLY A 67 13.62 6.51 -11.83
N ILE A 68 13.30 7.80 -11.69
CA ILE A 68 12.50 8.50 -12.71
C ILE A 68 13.44 8.83 -13.86
N PRO A 69 13.18 8.33 -15.08
CA PRO A 69 14.02 8.63 -16.23
C PRO A 69 14.07 10.14 -16.48
N SER A 70 15.26 10.65 -16.77
CA SER A 70 15.43 12.04 -17.20
C SER A 70 15.14 12.16 -18.70
N GLY A 71 14.11 12.93 -19.05
CA GLY A 71 13.70 13.13 -20.45
C GLY A 71 12.70 12.08 -20.96
N ASN A 72 12.76 11.74 -22.26
CA ASN A 72 11.75 10.90 -22.92
C ASN A 72 12.03 9.39 -22.82
N ASP A 73 12.77 8.98 -21.79
CA ASP A 73 13.14 7.59 -21.58
C ASP A 73 12.02 6.79 -20.91
N ALA A 74 12.01 5.48 -21.14
CA ALA A 74 11.00 4.60 -20.59
C ALA A 74 11.20 4.34 -19.10
N LEU A 75 10.11 4.36 -18.33
CA LEU A 75 10.10 3.97 -16.93
C LEU A 75 10.19 2.44 -16.83
N SER A 76 11.30 1.96 -16.30
CA SER A 76 11.54 0.54 -16.06
C SER A 76 11.24 0.17 -14.60
N LEU A 77 10.31 -0.76 -14.41
CA LEU A 77 9.90 -1.29 -13.11
C LEU A 77 10.33 -2.76 -13.00
N GLY A 78 11.38 -3.03 -12.23
CA GLY A 78 12.02 -4.34 -12.19
C GLY A 78 12.55 -4.77 -13.56
N ASN A 79 12.64 -6.09 -13.78
CA ASN A 79 13.30 -6.62 -14.99
C ASN A 79 12.37 -6.75 -16.22
N ASN A 80 11.06 -6.63 -16.04
CA ASN A 80 10.08 -7.10 -17.03
C ASN A 80 9.02 -6.06 -17.41
N ILE A 81 9.01 -4.89 -16.79
CA ILE A 81 7.96 -3.90 -16.99
C ILE A 81 8.57 -2.59 -17.45
N GLU A 82 8.20 -2.16 -18.64
CA GLU A 82 8.70 -0.96 -19.29
C GLU A 82 7.49 -0.15 -19.76
N LEU A 83 7.42 1.11 -19.32
CA LEU A 83 6.35 2.04 -19.67
C LEU A 83 6.93 3.24 -20.43
N ASN A 84 6.34 3.56 -21.56
CA ASN A 84 6.79 4.67 -22.40
C ASN A 84 6.18 5.99 -21.92
N PRO A 85 6.93 7.09 -21.91
CA PRO A 85 6.38 8.40 -21.56
C PRO A 85 5.40 8.87 -22.63
N GLU A 86 4.32 9.51 -22.19
CA GLU A 86 3.41 10.29 -23.03
C GLU A 86 3.55 11.75 -22.59
N THR A 87 3.93 12.62 -23.55
CA THR A 87 4.27 14.02 -23.29
C THR A 87 3.18 14.98 -23.76
N ASP A 88 3.13 16.17 -23.16
CA ASP A 88 2.36 17.30 -23.70
C ASP A 88 3.06 17.95 -24.91
N ASP A 89 2.40 18.94 -25.53
CA ASP A 89 2.94 19.72 -26.65
C ASP A 89 4.22 20.52 -26.30
N SER A 90 4.51 20.67 -25.00
CA SER A 90 5.70 21.35 -24.47
C SER A 90 6.83 20.39 -24.09
N GLY A 91 6.64 19.08 -24.29
CA GLY A 91 7.62 18.04 -23.98
C GLY A 91 7.66 17.59 -22.52
N ASN A 92 6.71 18.02 -21.68
CA ASN A 92 6.62 17.54 -20.30
C ASN A 92 5.92 16.18 -20.25
N ILE A 93 6.45 15.26 -19.46
CA ILE A 93 5.85 13.94 -19.27
C ILE A 93 4.55 14.10 -18.45
N LEU A 94 3.42 13.71 -19.03
CA LEU A 94 2.13 13.69 -18.35
C LEU A 94 1.92 12.40 -17.56
N PHE A 95 2.34 11.28 -18.15
CA PHE A 95 2.25 9.95 -17.57
C PHE A 95 3.10 8.95 -18.36
N TYR A 96 3.40 7.82 -17.75
CA TYR A 96 3.98 6.66 -18.41
C TYR A 96 2.90 5.65 -18.75
N ALA A 97 2.94 5.06 -19.94
CA ALA A 97 1.94 4.11 -20.39
C ALA A 97 2.54 2.84 -20.98
N ARG A 98 1.87 1.72 -20.73
CA ARG A 98 2.03 0.47 -21.49
C ARG A 98 0.67 0.00 -21.98
N TYR A 99 0.68 -0.72 -23.10
CA TYR A 99 -0.51 -1.08 -23.86
C TYR A 99 -0.70 -2.60 -23.81
N LEU A 100 -1.93 -3.04 -23.51
CA LEU A 100 -2.25 -4.45 -23.32
C LEU A 100 -3.36 -4.95 -24.27
N ASP A 101 -3.27 -6.22 -24.65
CA ASP A 101 -4.27 -6.92 -25.45
C ASP A 101 -5.45 -7.44 -24.60
N GLY A 102 -6.35 -8.22 -25.19
CA GLY A 102 -7.53 -8.77 -24.51
C GLY A 102 -7.22 -9.72 -23.35
N ASP A 103 -6.01 -10.27 -23.30
CA ASP A 103 -5.53 -11.22 -22.29
C ASP A 103 -4.52 -10.58 -21.33
N PHE A 104 -4.42 -9.24 -21.34
CA PHE A 104 -3.50 -8.43 -20.51
C PHE A 104 -2.01 -8.65 -20.83
N HIS A 105 -1.66 -9.08 -22.05
CA HIS A 105 -0.27 -9.14 -22.51
C HIS A 105 0.16 -7.85 -23.21
N ARG A 106 1.45 -7.50 -23.12
CA ARG A 106 2.04 -6.31 -23.78
C ARG A 106 1.82 -6.39 -25.30
N CYS A 107 1.30 -5.31 -25.88
CA CYS A 107 1.07 -5.19 -27.32
C CYS A 107 1.30 -3.75 -27.81
N ASN A 108 1.15 -3.53 -29.12
CA ASN A 108 1.25 -2.20 -29.73
C ASN A 108 -0.01 -1.37 -29.47
N LYS A 109 0.15 -0.04 -29.32
CA LYS A 109 -0.97 0.93 -29.14
C LYS A 109 -2.10 0.78 -30.16
N ALA A 110 -1.78 0.45 -31.41
CA ALA A 110 -2.77 0.31 -32.48
C ALA A 110 -3.72 -0.90 -32.30
N VAL A 111 -3.31 -1.92 -31.56
CA VAL A 111 -4.07 -3.16 -31.33
C VAL A 111 -4.49 -3.33 -29.87
N SER A 112 -4.15 -2.36 -29.02
CA SER A 112 -4.38 -2.45 -27.59
C SER A 112 -5.85 -2.32 -27.25
N LYS A 113 -6.30 -3.18 -26.34
CA LYS A 113 -7.63 -3.10 -25.75
C LYS A 113 -7.60 -2.32 -24.43
N TYR A 114 -6.53 -2.49 -23.66
CA TYR A 114 -6.35 -1.82 -22.39
C TYR A 114 -5.09 -0.93 -22.39
N GLN A 115 -5.15 0.16 -21.63
CA GLN A 115 -4.02 1.05 -21.38
C GLN A 115 -3.75 1.08 -19.89
N GLU A 116 -2.52 0.78 -19.51
CA GLU A 116 -2.03 0.98 -18.16
C GLU A 116 -1.26 2.29 -18.10
N LYS A 117 -1.66 3.14 -17.17
CA LYS A 117 -1.17 4.51 -17.02
C LYS A 117 -0.63 4.70 -15.62
N ILE A 118 0.62 5.16 -15.53
CA ILE A 118 1.27 5.57 -14.29
C ILE A 118 1.50 7.07 -14.35
N THR A 119 0.90 7.79 -13.41
CA THR A 119 1.20 9.19 -13.18
C THR A 119 2.04 9.29 -11.91
N ILE A 120 3.21 9.90 -12.06
CA ILE A 120 4.16 10.13 -10.98
C ILE A 120 4.16 11.64 -10.75
N SER A 121 3.77 12.06 -9.55
CA SER A 121 3.73 13.46 -9.17
C SER A 121 4.54 13.64 -7.89
N PRO A 122 5.43 14.65 -7.81
CA PRO A 122 6.03 15.02 -6.54
C PRO A 122 4.95 15.18 -5.48
N THR A 123 5.12 14.55 -4.32
CA THR A 123 4.19 14.69 -3.21
C THR A 123 4.24 16.14 -2.73
N LYS A 124 3.15 16.87 -2.92
CA LYS A 124 3.03 18.23 -2.41
C LYS A 124 2.59 18.18 -0.95
N SER A 125 3.49 18.54 -0.03
CA SER A 125 3.11 18.82 1.35
C SER A 125 2.39 20.18 1.40
N TYR A 126 1.09 20.18 1.67
CA TYR A 126 0.36 21.43 1.92
C TYR A 126 0.50 21.81 3.40
N GLU A 127 1.47 22.67 3.71
CA GLU A 127 1.41 23.55 4.89
C GLU A 127 1.13 24.98 4.43
N THR A 128 -0.04 25.22 3.83
CA THR A 128 -0.40 26.53 3.22
C THR A 128 0.56 27.00 2.10
N PRO A 129 0.07 27.80 1.13
CA PRO A 129 0.88 28.16 -0.04
C PRO A 129 1.84 29.28 0.31
N GLN A 130 3.13 28.98 0.44
CA GLN A 130 4.18 29.96 0.17
C GLN A 130 5.09 29.49 -0.97
N THR A 131 5.19 30.40 -1.93
CA THR A 131 6.16 30.48 -3.02
C THR A 131 7.58 30.30 -2.50
N THR A 132 8.39 29.59 -3.30
CA THR A 132 9.74 29.09 -3.03
C THR A 132 9.75 27.81 -2.20
N GLY A 133 10.05 26.70 -2.89
CA GLY A 133 10.16 25.38 -2.30
C GLY A 133 11.15 25.42 -1.16
N GLN A 134 10.67 25.05 0.04
CA GLN A 134 11.53 24.72 1.14
C GLN A 134 11.64 23.19 1.17
N SER A 135 12.85 22.69 0.96
CA SER A 135 13.22 21.36 1.41
C SER A 135 12.88 21.22 2.88
N VAL A 136 12.23 20.13 3.24
CA VAL A 136 12.27 19.65 4.62
C VAL A 136 13.71 19.19 4.84
N GLU A 137 14.58 20.06 5.34
CA GLU A 137 15.84 19.63 5.92
C GLU A 137 15.50 18.82 7.17
N LEU A 138 15.53 17.49 7.02
CA LEU A 138 15.83 16.62 8.14
C LEU A 138 17.23 17.04 8.61
N ASP A 139 17.33 17.60 9.81
CA ASP A 139 18.62 17.89 10.44
C ASP A 139 19.48 16.63 10.31
N THR A 140 20.56 16.79 9.54
CA THR A 140 21.42 15.72 9.04
C THR A 140 21.80 14.80 10.18
N ASN A 141 21.30 13.58 10.15
CA ASN A 141 21.78 12.54 11.04
C ASN A 141 22.47 11.47 10.21
N GLY A 142 23.56 11.90 9.58
CA GLY A 142 24.93 11.59 10.02
C GLY A 142 25.15 10.32 10.87
N ALA A 143 24.35 10.16 11.92
CA ALA A 143 24.24 8.95 12.71
C ALA A 143 22.75 8.70 12.93
N LEU A 144 22.29 7.44 12.89
CA LEU A 144 21.03 7.00 13.52
C LEU A 144 20.83 7.83 14.79
N ASN A 145 19.84 8.74 14.84
CA ASN A 145 19.37 9.51 16.00
C ASN A 145 18.85 10.94 15.67
N SER A 146 17.78 11.09 14.88
CA SER A 146 17.04 12.37 14.72
C SER A 146 16.77 13.11 16.04
N LEU A 147 16.73 14.46 16.03
CA LEU A 147 16.42 15.30 17.21
C LEU A 147 14.91 15.28 17.52
N SER A 148 14.32 14.10 17.58
CA SER A 148 12.90 13.87 17.73
C SER A 148 12.65 12.81 18.79
N ASP A 149 11.45 12.81 19.35
CA ASP A 149 11.03 11.72 20.23
C ASP A 149 10.97 10.41 19.44
N LYS A 150 11.41 9.32 20.06
CA LYS A 150 11.55 8.03 19.39
C LYS A 150 10.93 6.89 20.16
N LEU A 151 10.38 5.95 19.42
CA LEU A 151 10.15 4.59 19.85
C LEU A 151 11.37 3.75 19.44
N TYR A 152 12.20 3.36 20.40
CA TYR A 152 13.26 2.39 20.16
C TYR A 152 12.69 0.98 20.24
N ILE A 153 13.04 0.16 19.25
CA ILE A 153 12.87 -1.29 19.29
C ILE A 153 14.28 -1.89 19.33
N SER A 154 14.52 -2.71 20.35
CA SER A 154 15.85 -3.25 20.65
C SER A 154 15.77 -4.72 21.01
N LYS A 155 16.94 -5.37 21.05
CA LYS A 155 17.08 -6.73 21.56
C LYS A 155 17.98 -6.71 22.79
N ILE A 156 17.49 -7.27 23.90
CA ILE A 156 18.27 -7.42 25.14
C ILE A 156 18.44 -8.92 25.38
N GLY A 157 19.64 -9.43 25.07
CA GLY A 157 19.88 -10.87 25.03
C GLY A 157 19.04 -11.52 23.91
N SER A 158 18.14 -12.44 24.27
CA SER A 158 17.20 -13.06 23.33
C SER A 158 15.83 -12.37 23.27
N GLN A 159 15.57 -11.39 24.14
CA GLN A 159 14.26 -10.77 24.30
C GLN A 159 14.14 -9.53 23.43
N ASP A 160 13.06 -9.44 22.66
CA ASP A 160 12.68 -8.21 21.95
C ASP A 160 12.03 -7.23 22.92
N CYS A 161 12.42 -5.97 22.83
CA CYS A 161 12.05 -4.92 23.76
C CYS A 161 11.69 -3.63 23.03
N MET A 162 10.83 -2.82 23.64
CA MET A 162 10.56 -1.46 23.20
C MET A 162 10.77 -0.44 24.30
N ARG A 163 11.00 0.80 23.89
CA ARG A 163 11.04 1.97 24.78
C ARG A 163 10.65 3.23 24.03
N TYR A 164 9.90 4.10 24.69
CA TYR A 164 9.74 5.47 24.22
C TYR A 164 10.74 6.41 24.91
N TRP A 165 11.31 7.32 24.13
CA TRP A 165 12.28 8.30 24.59
C TRP A 165 11.89 9.68 24.08
N GLU A 166 11.72 10.61 25.01
CA GLU A 166 11.52 12.02 24.71
C GLU A 166 12.89 12.67 24.49
N TYR A 167 13.06 13.33 23.35
CA TYR A 167 14.34 13.94 23.01
C TYR A 167 14.63 15.11 23.96
N ASN A 168 15.85 15.13 24.50
CA ASN A 168 16.32 16.23 25.33
C ASN A 168 17.68 16.72 24.81
N LYS A 169 17.72 17.98 24.34
CA LYS A 169 18.92 18.62 23.81
C LYS A 169 20.10 18.65 24.78
N SER A 170 19.84 18.66 26.09
CA SER A 170 20.87 18.65 27.13
C SER A 170 21.45 17.26 27.38
N THR A 171 20.75 16.20 26.97
CA THR A 171 21.15 14.79 27.09
C THR A 171 20.77 14.05 25.81
N PRO A 172 21.47 14.29 24.68
CA PRO A 172 21.09 13.75 23.37
C PRO A 172 21.28 12.23 23.24
N TYR A 173 21.80 11.56 24.28
CA TYR A 173 22.17 10.16 24.25
C TYR A 173 20.97 9.22 24.47
N ALA A 174 20.85 8.23 23.58
CA ALA A 174 19.88 7.13 23.67
C ALA A 174 20.28 6.16 24.81
N PRO A 175 19.43 5.95 25.82
CA PRO A 175 19.79 5.12 26.97
C PRO A 175 19.81 3.61 26.65
N VAL A 176 20.94 2.96 26.96
CA VAL A 176 21.06 1.50 27.03
C VAL A 176 20.75 1.08 28.49
N ASN A 177 19.80 0.18 28.67
CA ASN A 177 19.47 -0.52 29.94
C ASN A 177 18.96 0.37 31.10
N ASP A 178 17.68 0.73 31.06
CA ASP A 178 16.99 1.41 32.17
C ASP A 178 15.59 0.78 32.40
N SER A 179 15.01 1.03 33.57
CA SER A 179 13.79 0.40 34.11
C SER A 179 12.50 0.69 33.34
N SER A 180 12.54 1.51 32.28
CA SER A 180 11.39 1.87 31.43
C SER A 180 11.25 0.98 30.18
N THR A 181 12.07 -0.04 30.04
CA THR A 181 12.05 -0.97 28.90
C THR A 181 10.89 -1.96 29.04
N VAL A 182 10.07 -2.11 27.99
CA VAL A 182 8.95 -3.05 27.95
C VAL A 182 9.30 -4.24 27.06
N SER A 183 9.08 -5.46 27.54
CA SER A 183 9.28 -6.67 26.73
C SER A 183 8.16 -6.82 25.70
N ILE A 184 8.52 -7.12 24.46
CA ILE A 184 7.58 -7.42 23.38
C ILE A 184 7.34 -8.93 23.38
N PRO A 185 6.12 -9.40 23.69
CA PRO A 185 5.79 -10.82 23.61
C PRO A 185 5.86 -11.30 22.16
N SER A 186 6.37 -12.51 21.92
CA SER A 186 6.37 -13.17 20.61
C SER A 186 5.51 -14.44 20.64
N ASN A 187 4.73 -14.68 19.59
CA ASN A 187 3.83 -15.84 19.48
C ASN A 187 4.46 -17.08 18.83
N SER A 188 5.74 -17.02 18.43
CA SER A 188 6.64 -18.04 17.85
C SER A 188 7.23 -17.63 16.47
N ALA A 189 8.48 -18.05 16.21
CA ALA A 189 9.38 -17.62 15.11
C ALA A 189 9.91 -16.17 15.28
N PRO A 190 10.99 -15.73 14.57
CA PRO A 190 11.62 -14.42 14.76
C PRO A 190 10.78 -13.29 14.11
N LYS A 191 9.48 -13.28 14.42
CA LYS A 191 8.51 -12.30 13.96
C LYS A 191 8.05 -11.45 15.13
N ILE A 192 8.24 -10.14 15.02
CA ILE A 192 7.64 -9.16 15.91
C ILE A 192 6.36 -8.66 15.23
N GLU A 193 5.23 -8.75 15.92
CA GLU A 193 3.95 -8.25 15.44
C GLU A 193 3.38 -7.29 16.47
N MET A 194 3.16 -6.04 16.07
CA MET A 194 2.63 -5.00 16.95
C MET A 194 1.63 -4.13 16.20
N SER A 195 0.74 -3.50 16.97
CA SER A 195 -0.23 -2.56 16.43
C SER A 195 -0.07 -1.16 17.03
N VAL A 196 -0.02 -0.13 16.19
CA VAL A 196 0.09 1.28 16.59
C VAL A 196 -1.25 1.97 16.38
N TYR A 197 -1.79 2.60 17.42
CA TYR A 197 -3.06 3.31 17.39
C TYR A 197 -2.86 4.80 17.63
N PHE A 198 -3.28 5.62 16.67
CA PHE A 198 -3.37 7.06 16.85
C PHE A 198 -4.81 7.44 17.21
N SER A 199 -4.98 8.19 18.29
CA SER A 199 -6.28 8.70 18.74
C SER A 199 -6.14 10.10 19.34
N ILE A 200 -7.24 10.84 19.42
CA ILE A 200 -7.31 12.14 20.10
C ILE A 200 -8.24 12.00 21.30
N ASP A 201 -7.85 12.47 22.47
CA ASP A 201 -8.74 12.50 23.64
C ASP A 201 -9.70 13.70 23.63
N ALA A 202 -10.60 13.74 24.61
CA ALA A 202 -11.56 14.82 24.78
C ALA A 202 -10.92 16.20 24.99
N ASN A 203 -9.65 16.25 25.40
CA ASN A 203 -8.90 17.46 25.64
C ASN A 203 -8.03 17.86 24.43
N GLY A 204 -8.13 17.12 23.32
CA GLY A 204 -7.36 17.37 22.11
C GLY A 204 -5.91 16.87 22.18
N TYR A 205 -5.52 16.02 23.13
CA TYR A 205 -4.18 15.39 23.14
C TYR A 205 -4.15 14.19 22.21
N GLN A 206 -3.04 14.02 21.49
CA GLN A 206 -2.81 12.86 20.66
C GLN A 206 -2.27 11.73 21.54
N ASN A 207 -2.97 10.62 21.54
CA ASN A 207 -2.59 9.42 22.25
C ASN A 207 -2.16 8.35 21.24
N ILE A 208 -0.89 7.96 21.33
CA ILE A 208 -0.31 6.86 20.57
C ILE A 208 -0.25 5.65 21.49
N LYS A 209 -0.99 4.58 21.14
CA LYS A 209 -0.93 3.31 21.87
C LYS A 209 -0.27 2.24 21.03
N ILE A 210 0.62 1.48 21.65
CA ILE A 210 1.28 0.34 21.00
C ILE A 210 0.79 -0.91 21.72
N LYS A 211 0.30 -1.87 20.94
CA LYS A 211 -0.23 -3.14 21.42
C LYS A 211 0.58 -4.31 20.88
N ASP A 212 0.64 -5.40 21.65
CA ASP A 212 1.17 -6.67 21.18
C ASP A 212 0.18 -7.40 20.24
N TYR A 213 0.61 -8.54 19.71
CA TYR A 213 -0.18 -9.42 18.83
C TYR A 213 -1.49 -9.93 19.47
N SER A 214 -1.58 -9.97 20.81
CA SER A 214 -2.78 -10.39 21.54
C SER A 214 -3.70 -9.23 21.92
N GLY A 215 -3.29 -8.00 21.60
CA GLY A 215 -4.05 -6.77 21.81
C GLY A 215 -3.84 -6.13 23.20
N TYR A 216 -2.87 -6.58 23.99
CA TYR A 216 -2.51 -5.93 25.25
C TYR A 216 -1.71 -4.65 25.01
N ASP A 217 -1.98 -3.60 25.78
CA ASP A 217 -1.26 -2.33 25.70
C ASP A 217 0.17 -2.54 26.22
N LEU A 218 1.16 -2.40 25.33
CA LEU A 218 2.59 -2.41 25.68
C LEU A 218 3.05 -1.01 26.11
N LEU A 219 2.57 0.03 25.40
CA LEU A 219 2.98 1.41 25.65
C LEU A 219 1.86 2.38 25.31
N SER A 220 1.79 3.49 26.05
CA SER A 220 0.89 4.61 25.76
C SER A 220 1.65 5.92 25.90
N ILE A 221 1.64 6.71 24.84
CA ILE A 221 2.32 8.00 24.73
C ILE A 221 1.24 9.07 24.56
N ASN A 222 1.23 10.09 25.41
CA ASN A 222 0.28 11.19 25.33
C ASN A 222 1.03 12.47 24.97
N LYS A 223 0.81 13.01 23.77
CA LYS A 223 1.46 14.22 23.24
C LYS A 223 0.48 15.38 23.10
N LYS A 224 0.97 16.59 23.34
CA LYS A 224 0.20 17.82 23.09
C LYS A 224 0.28 18.18 21.60
N THR A 225 -0.88 18.38 20.99
CA THR A 225 -1.16 18.26 19.54
C THR A 225 -0.58 19.32 18.60
N THR A 226 0.17 20.31 19.07
CA THR A 226 0.42 21.50 18.24
C THR A 226 1.60 21.38 17.27
N THR A 227 2.52 20.43 17.46
CA THR A 227 3.74 20.32 16.61
C THR A 227 4.27 18.90 16.41
N ASP A 228 3.96 17.94 17.30
CA ASP A 228 4.65 16.64 17.33
C ASP A 228 3.73 15.47 16.95
N LYS A 229 3.17 15.52 15.73
CA LYS A 229 2.25 14.47 15.21
C LYS A 229 2.98 13.25 14.65
N ASP A 230 4.30 13.31 14.66
CA ASP A 230 5.19 12.39 13.98
C ASP A 230 5.68 11.31 14.95
N LEU A 231 5.71 10.06 14.49
CA LEU A 231 6.27 8.94 15.22
C LEU A 231 7.56 8.48 14.55
N VAL A 232 8.69 8.60 15.24
CA VAL A 232 9.95 8.01 14.78
C VAL A 232 10.14 6.67 15.47
N ILE A 233 10.34 5.61 14.71
CA ILE A 233 10.64 4.26 15.19
C ILE A 233 12.08 3.94 14.82
N ASN A 234 12.91 3.63 15.82
CA ASN A 234 14.34 3.44 15.65
C ASN A 234 14.78 2.03 16.06
N PHE A 235 15.51 1.37 15.18
CA PHE A 235 16.03 0.01 15.31
C PHE A 235 17.55 -0.05 15.47
N SER A 236 18.22 1.07 15.78
CA SER A 236 19.68 1.13 15.96
C SER A 236 20.22 0.16 17.00
N ASN A 237 19.40 -0.16 18.00
CA ASN A 237 19.74 -1.08 19.09
C ASN A 237 19.18 -2.50 18.87
N TYR A 238 18.72 -2.82 17.65
CA TYR A 238 18.17 -4.13 17.31
C TYR A 238 19.29 -5.07 16.83
N VAL A 239 20.21 -5.37 17.75
CA VAL A 239 21.39 -6.22 17.52
C VAL A 239 21.44 -7.33 18.58
N ASP A 240 22.03 -8.48 18.23
CA ASP A 240 22.24 -9.60 19.12
C ASP A 240 23.34 -9.33 20.18
N SER A 241 23.64 -10.32 21.01
CA SER A 241 24.68 -10.19 22.05
C SER A 241 26.09 -9.93 21.50
N ASN A 242 26.33 -10.16 20.21
CA ASN A 242 27.59 -9.90 19.53
C ASN A 242 27.59 -8.55 18.80
N GLY A 243 26.50 -7.78 18.89
CA GLY A 243 26.34 -6.51 18.18
C GLY A 243 26.00 -6.69 16.69
N LEU A 244 25.61 -7.89 16.27
CA LEU A 244 25.23 -8.19 14.89
C LEU A 244 23.71 -8.22 14.72
N MET A 245 23.21 -7.90 13.54
CA MET A 245 21.77 -7.94 13.31
C MET A 245 21.24 -9.38 13.39
N PRO A 246 20.11 -9.65 14.09
CA PRO A 246 19.57 -11.00 14.18
C PRO A 246 19.12 -11.52 12.80
N ALA A 247 19.69 -12.64 12.36
CA ALA A 247 19.37 -13.25 11.07
C ALA A 247 17.88 -13.64 10.98
N GLY A 248 17.22 -13.22 9.89
CA GLY A 248 15.82 -13.58 9.60
C GLY A 248 14.77 -12.87 10.47
N ALA A 249 15.14 -11.79 11.18
CA ALA A 249 14.19 -10.96 11.89
C ALA A 249 13.22 -10.28 10.91
N ASN A 250 11.93 -10.51 11.11
CA ASN A 250 10.86 -9.84 10.37
C ASN A 250 9.96 -9.10 11.35
N ILE A 251 9.72 -7.81 11.10
CA ILE A 251 8.95 -6.95 12.00
C ILE A 251 7.75 -6.44 11.22
N GLU A 252 6.55 -6.75 11.70
CA GLU A 252 5.30 -6.30 11.12
C GLU A 252 4.61 -5.31 12.08
N LEU A 253 4.27 -4.14 11.54
CA LEU A 253 3.64 -3.04 12.27
C LEU A 253 2.31 -2.68 11.61
N ASP A 254 1.23 -3.02 12.28
CA ASP A 254 -0.12 -2.67 11.86
C ASP A 254 -0.53 -1.31 12.43
N VAL A 255 -0.87 -0.35 11.57
CA VAL A 255 -1.17 1.02 11.98
C VAL A 255 -2.65 1.35 11.83
N TYR A 256 -3.24 1.83 12.93
CA TYR A 256 -4.63 2.25 13.02
C TYR A 256 -4.72 3.74 13.39
N ASN A 257 -4.89 4.59 12.39
CA ASN A 257 -5.22 5.99 12.60
C ASN A 257 -6.73 6.18 12.80
N LYS A 258 -7.12 6.67 13.99
CA LYS A 258 -8.50 7.08 14.33
C LYS A 258 -8.63 8.59 14.46
N THR A 259 -7.62 9.35 14.05
CA THR A 259 -7.64 10.82 14.05
C THR A 259 -8.05 11.34 12.67
N THR A 260 -8.37 12.63 12.59
CA THR A 260 -8.66 13.32 11.31
C THR A 260 -7.39 13.78 10.59
N ASP A 261 -6.27 13.82 11.31
CA ASP A 261 -4.98 14.22 10.75
C ASP A 261 -4.24 13.01 10.19
N ILE A 262 -3.33 13.24 9.25
CA ILE A 262 -2.50 12.19 8.62
C ILE A 262 -1.14 12.16 9.33
N PRO A 263 -0.90 11.28 10.32
CA PRO A 263 0.37 11.21 11.03
C PRO A 263 1.48 10.73 10.09
N LYS A 264 2.70 11.17 10.36
CA LYS A 264 3.91 10.70 9.70
C LYS A 264 4.60 9.68 10.60
N ILE A 265 5.03 8.56 10.01
CA ILE A 265 5.79 7.53 10.70
C ILE A 265 7.14 7.42 10.00
N TYR A 266 8.22 7.66 10.72
CA TYR A 266 9.58 7.52 10.22
C TYR A 266 10.18 6.25 10.79
N ILE A 267 10.84 5.46 9.95
CA ILE A 267 11.46 4.19 10.32
C ILE A 267 12.96 4.36 10.12
N GLU A 268 13.72 4.30 11.20
CA GLU A 268 15.19 4.35 11.22
C GLU A 268 15.72 2.95 11.46
N LYS A 269 16.20 2.26 10.41
CA LYS A 269 16.67 0.86 10.48
C LYS A 269 17.87 0.59 9.57
N SER A 270 18.61 -0.49 9.86
CA SER A 270 19.63 -1.02 8.92
C SER A 270 18.96 -1.64 7.67
N GLN A 271 19.71 -1.73 6.58
CA GLN A 271 19.26 -2.33 5.32
C GLN A 271 18.88 -3.81 5.47
N GLU A 272 19.57 -4.53 6.35
CA GLU A 272 19.36 -5.96 6.54
C GLU A 272 18.03 -6.26 7.27
N LEU A 273 17.47 -5.28 8.00
CA LEU A 273 16.26 -5.46 8.80
C LEU A 273 15.00 -5.32 7.94
N ASN A 274 14.21 -6.39 7.89
CA ASN A 274 12.91 -6.34 7.26
C ASN A 274 11.86 -5.79 8.23
N VAL A 275 11.34 -4.60 7.93
CA VAL A 275 10.25 -3.96 8.68
C VAL A 275 9.15 -3.65 7.69
N ASP A 276 8.00 -4.31 7.85
CA ASP A 276 6.79 -4.06 7.08
C ASP A 276 5.81 -3.24 7.94
N VAL A 277 5.27 -2.17 7.37
CA VAL A 277 4.36 -1.25 8.06
C VAL A 277 3.13 -1.06 7.21
N GLU A 278 1.98 -1.51 7.70
CA GLU A 278 0.73 -1.51 6.95
C GLU A 278 -0.32 -0.62 7.63
N ALA A 279 -0.93 0.29 6.86
CA ALA A 279 -2.08 1.06 7.31
C ALA A 279 -3.35 0.17 7.30
N ARG A 280 -3.80 -0.27 8.48
CA ARG A 280 -5.04 -1.05 8.64
C ARG A 280 -6.29 -0.18 8.71
N LYS A 281 -6.17 1.07 9.17
CA LYS A 281 -7.29 2.01 9.27
C LYS A 281 -6.80 3.46 9.24
N GLY A 282 -7.52 4.32 8.52
CA GLY A 282 -7.20 5.74 8.40
C GLY A 282 -5.99 6.00 7.50
N GLU A 283 -5.76 7.26 7.15
CA GLU A 283 -4.62 7.66 6.31
C GLU A 283 -3.39 7.90 7.16
N ILE A 284 -2.20 7.48 6.68
CA ILE A 284 -0.90 7.71 7.30
C ILE A 284 0.15 7.96 6.21
N ASN A 285 1.24 8.65 6.56
CA ASN A 285 2.43 8.74 5.72
C ASN A 285 3.54 7.92 6.37
N ILE A 286 4.13 6.98 5.63
CA ILE A 286 5.25 6.16 6.11
C ILE A 286 6.52 6.58 5.36
N TYR A 287 7.59 6.83 6.11
CA TYR A 287 8.91 7.21 5.63
C TYR A 287 9.90 6.14 6.12
N ASP A 288 10.42 5.35 5.18
CA ASP A 288 11.43 4.32 5.45
C ASP A 288 12.82 4.91 5.19
N ASN A 289 13.57 5.21 6.26
CA ASN A 289 14.91 5.79 6.16
C ASN A 289 15.93 4.66 5.96
N ARG A 290 16.58 4.67 4.80
CA ARG A 290 17.55 3.68 4.35
C ARG A 290 18.87 4.39 4.05
N SER A 291 19.76 4.54 5.03
CA SER A 291 21.18 4.73 4.70
C SER A 291 22.08 4.46 5.89
N GLU A 292 23.20 3.83 5.60
CA GLU A 292 24.33 3.65 6.52
C GLU A 292 25.46 4.67 6.24
N ASP A 293 25.39 5.44 5.12
CA ASP A 293 26.40 6.44 4.75
C ASP A 293 25.79 7.82 4.43
N PRO A 294 25.85 8.77 5.39
CA PRO A 294 25.31 10.13 5.26
C PRO A 294 25.93 11.00 4.16
N LYS A 295 27.02 10.55 3.53
CA LYS A 295 27.77 11.33 2.52
C LYS A 295 27.47 10.95 1.08
N GLU A 296 26.83 9.80 0.85
CA GLU A 296 26.27 9.40 -0.45
C GLU A 296 24.74 9.65 -0.51
N ASP A 297 24.18 10.22 0.56
CA ASP A 297 22.75 10.50 0.75
C ASP A 297 22.29 11.73 -0.05
N ASP A 298 22.03 11.55 -1.35
CA ASP A 298 20.97 12.33 -1.98
C ASP A 298 19.62 11.73 -1.56
N PHE A 299 18.90 12.44 -0.69
CA PHE A 299 17.51 12.14 -0.38
C PHE A 299 16.71 12.14 -1.69
N GLY A 300 16.10 11.01 -2.02
CA GLY A 300 15.15 10.95 -3.12
C GLY A 300 13.94 11.84 -2.85
N GLU A 301 13.27 12.27 -3.91
CA GLU A 301 12.03 13.03 -3.79
C GLU A 301 10.87 12.04 -3.57
N LEU A 302 9.93 12.39 -2.68
CA LEU A 302 8.75 11.56 -2.43
C LEU A 302 7.74 11.79 -3.56
N TYR A 303 7.28 10.70 -4.16
CA TYR A 303 6.29 10.76 -5.23
C TYR A 303 4.98 10.07 -4.85
N ASP A 304 3.88 10.74 -5.16
CA ASP A 304 2.56 10.16 -5.25
C ASP A 304 2.43 9.49 -6.62
N ILE A 305 2.26 8.17 -6.61
CA ILE A 305 2.13 7.36 -7.81
C ILE A 305 0.69 6.88 -7.93
N LYS A 306 0.05 7.29 -9.02
CA LYS A 306 -1.29 6.83 -9.41
C LYS A 306 -1.17 5.85 -10.56
N LEU A 307 -1.71 4.65 -10.38
CA LEU A 307 -1.85 3.64 -11.42
C LEU A 307 -3.32 3.53 -11.86
N GLU A 308 -3.54 3.52 -13.17
CA GLU A 308 -4.84 3.32 -13.79
C GLU A 308 -4.76 2.24 -14.87
N ILE A 309 -5.76 1.36 -14.93
CA ILE A 309 -5.97 0.45 -16.07
C ILE A 309 -7.30 0.79 -16.72
N ASN A 310 -7.26 1.19 -17.99
CA ASN A 310 -8.41 1.70 -18.72
C ASN A 310 -8.75 0.85 -19.94
N GLU A 311 -10.04 0.67 -20.21
CA GLU A 311 -10.59 0.22 -21.49
C GLU A 311 -11.21 1.43 -22.20
N GLY A 312 -10.43 2.10 -23.07
CA GLY A 312 -10.83 3.38 -23.64
C GLY A 312 -11.02 4.45 -22.55
N LYS A 313 -12.26 4.95 -22.39
CA LYS A 313 -12.61 5.94 -21.33
C LYS A 313 -13.05 5.30 -20.02
N ASN A 314 -13.25 3.98 -19.99
CA ASN A 314 -13.72 3.29 -18.80
C ASN A 314 -12.55 2.87 -17.93
N ASN A 315 -12.56 3.30 -16.67
CA ASN A 315 -11.57 2.88 -15.71
C ASN A 315 -11.94 1.50 -15.13
N LEU A 316 -11.04 0.53 -15.29
CA LEU A 316 -11.18 -0.84 -14.77
C LEU A 316 -10.51 -1.00 -13.41
N PHE A 317 -9.44 -0.25 -13.15
CA PHE A 317 -8.70 -0.26 -11.90
C PHE A 317 -8.01 1.08 -11.64
N ILE A 318 -8.05 1.54 -10.38
CA ILE A 318 -7.24 2.63 -9.86
C ILE A 318 -6.54 2.12 -8.61
N GLY A 319 -5.25 2.39 -8.51
CA GLY A 319 -4.52 2.23 -7.26
C GLY A 319 -3.50 3.33 -7.05
N TYR A 320 -3.09 3.47 -5.80
CA TYR A 320 -2.18 4.52 -5.37
C TYR A 320 -1.05 3.89 -4.55
N CYS A 321 0.16 4.38 -4.73
CA CYS A 321 1.27 4.12 -3.82
C CYS A 321 2.13 5.37 -3.67
N LYS A 322 2.88 5.43 -2.56
CA LYS A 322 3.89 6.46 -2.34
C LYS A 322 5.25 5.79 -2.32
N LYS A 323 6.23 6.42 -2.94
CA LYS A 323 7.59 5.89 -2.98
C LYS A 323 8.61 7.02 -2.96
N ASN A 324 9.67 6.82 -2.18
CA ASN A 324 10.85 7.66 -2.24
C ASN A 324 11.70 7.22 -3.45
N ILE A 325 11.99 8.14 -4.38
CA ILE A 325 12.76 7.85 -5.60
C ILE A 325 13.99 8.74 -5.63
N HIS A 326 15.17 8.11 -5.60
CA HIS A 326 16.47 8.76 -5.74
C HIS A 326 16.75 9.05 -7.22
N GLN A 327 17.17 10.28 -7.53
CA GLN A 327 17.61 10.69 -8.87
C GLN A 327 19.12 10.48 -9.03
#